data_AF-A0A965HF07-F1
#
_entry.id   AF-A0A965HF07-F1
#
_cell.length_a   1.000
_cell.length_b   1.000
_cell.length_c   1.000
_cell.angle_alpha   90.00
_cell.angle_beta   90.00
_cell.angle_gamma   90.00
#
_symmetry.space_group_name_H-M   'P 1'
#
loop_
_entity.id
_entity.type
_entity.pdbx_description
1 polymer ?
#
loop_
_entity_poly.entity_id
_entity_poly.type
_entity_poly.pdbx_seq_one_letter_code
_entity_poly.pdbx_strand_id
1 'polypeptide(L)'
;AWLLEMPYLGYSHAFFVLLAGLGSGLVIDRWLKSLSVAAIVSTVLALLLSAFSFRQNLTFCSQRNHWFGWMYGRDMLSDLPKDSFVYGGTDPGRFVPTYMILSESFEPKKFKRDKNFDRRDLYIITQNALADAFYNQYIRNHYSTERPAPRGWVDKWLGRDKHFPKAPLVLPRQEDIMAIYQGAMERRQREPGAPDPNSDPTVLNSMVGEWIWQRNKDQRHFFVEESFPMEWSYPNAVPHGLCYEIKRDPVPVLAPEQVASDMKYWREYIDHLKADPGFEDDIDAQRSFSKLRNTGGNIYKWRKMPEAAEQAYRQALELWPGNTETLNNFSDLLMQQNRVDELRDILSKASKADPNNGLLTMLLANCERRIALKGEVAGLEGQRTANPKDPKLVQQLLGKYAEQGNREKADKLVAEASTLFPTNAEILRDAVNYFALQNRVPQAMEYAKRLEKITPEDPEVKFGLAKFSMVMGNRPDFYRALGDAVKYGGLPMREKIATEPMFQQVQAEPDFQKLVKPAQ
;
A
#
# COMPACT_ATOMS: atom_id res chain seq x y z
N ALA A 1 -13.74 29.94 18.56
CA ALA A 1 -13.35 28.88 17.62
C ALA A 1 -12.92 27.61 18.36
N TRP A 2 -11.86 27.64 19.18
CA TRP A 2 -11.38 26.47 19.93
C TRP A 2 -12.40 25.84 20.91
N LEU A 3 -13.30 26.65 21.48
CA LEU A 3 -14.39 26.20 22.37
C LEU A 3 -15.55 25.46 21.67
N LEU A 4 -15.62 25.50 20.33
CA LEU A 4 -16.72 24.89 19.55
C LEU A 4 -16.40 23.46 19.10
N GLU A 5 -15.13 23.04 19.10
CA GLU A 5 -14.74 21.71 18.60
C GLU A 5 -14.77 20.61 19.66
N MET A 6 -14.97 20.97 20.93
CA MET A 6 -15.20 20.01 22.00
C MET A 6 -16.40 20.48 22.83
N PRO A 7 -17.65 20.26 22.35
CA PRO A 7 -18.84 20.78 22.99
C PRO A 7 -18.90 20.33 24.46
N TYR A 8 -18.44 19.11 24.76
CA TYR A 8 -18.38 18.62 26.14
C TYR A 8 -17.35 19.35 26.99
N LEU A 9 -16.16 19.70 26.50
CA LEU A 9 -15.13 20.32 27.33
C LEU A 9 -15.44 21.78 27.68
N GLY A 10 -16.02 22.57 26.77
CA GLY A 10 -16.44 23.94 27.07
C GLY A 10 -17.53 23.97 28.15
N TYR A 11 -18.57 23.15 28.00
CA TYR A 11 -19.62 23.01 29.00
C TYR A 11 -19.09 22.36 30.28
N SER A 12 -18.21 21.36 30.22
CA SER A 12 -17.59 20.75 31.40
C SER A 12 -16.67 21.71 32.15
N HIS A 13 -15.92 22.58 31.46
CA HIS A 13 -15.11 23.62 32.11
C HIS A 13 -15.99 24.72 32.69
N ALA A 14 -17.04 25.15 31.98
CA ALA A 14 -18.00 26.11 32.53
C ALA A 14 -18.73 25.53 33.73
N PHE A 15 -19.15 24.26 33.66
CA PHE A 15 -19.78 23.53 34.76
C PHE A 15 -18.80 23.31 35.91
N PHE A 16 -17.53 23.01 35.63
CA PHE A 16 -16.48 22.89 36.64
C PHE A 16 -16.17 24.24 37.30
N VAL A 17 -16.07 25.33 36.54
CA VAL A 17 -15.85 26.68 37.07
C VAL A 17 -17.06 27.17 37.85
N LEU A 18 -18.29 26.86 37.41
CA LEU A 18 -19.51 27.15 38.15
C LEU A 18 -19.56 26.34 39.45
N LEU A 19 -19.30 25.02 39.41
CA LEU A 19 -19.27 24.19 40.61
C LEU A 19 -18.13 24.57 41.56
N ALA A 20 -16.95 24.86 41.03
CA ALA A 20 -15.80 25.31 41.81
C ALA A 20 -16.04 26.71 42.40
N GLY A 21 -16.62 27.64 41.65
CA GLY A 21 -16.96 28.98 42.10
C GLY A 21 -18.09 28.98 43.12
N LEU A 22 -19.13 28.17 42.92
CA LEU A 22 -20.26 28.02 43.85
C LEU A 22 -19.84 27.27 45.10
N GLY A 23 -19.00 26.23 44.96
CA GLY A 23 -18.35 25.54 46.07
C GLY A 23 -17.42 26.46 46.87
N SER A 24 -16.59 27.25 46.19
CA SER A 24 -15.71 28.23 46.84
C SER A 24 -16.51 29.35 47.53
N GLY A 25 -17.57 29.83 46.89
CA GLY A 25 -18.47 30.84 47.46
C GLY A 25 -19.20 30.33 48.71
N LEU A 26 -19.70 29.09 48.69
CA LEU A 26 -20.30 28.44 49.86
C LEU A 26 -19.28 28.17 50.97
N VAL A 27 -18.05 27.79 50.62
CA VAL A 27 -16.97 27.61 51.60
C VAL A 27 -16.58 28.96 52.22
N ILE A 28 -16.50 30.04 51.45
CA ILE A 28 -16.19 31.39 51.93
C ILE A 28 -17.31 31.95 52.81
N ASP A 29 -18.58 31.85 52.38
CA ASP A 29 -19.76 32.26 53.16
C ASP A 29 -19.86 31.50 54.49
N ARG A 30 -19.46 30.22 54.49
CA ARG A 30 -19.42 29.34 55.66
C ARG A 30 -18.13 29.41 56.48
N TRP A 31 -17.06 30.04 55.96
CA TRP A 31 -15.85 30.38 56.71
C TRP A 31 -16.02 31.73 57.44
N LEU A 32 -16.83 32.62 56.89
CA LEU A 32 -17.20 33.91 57.50
C LEU A 32 -18.20 33.77 58.67
N LYS A 33 -18.80 32.59 58.86
CA LYS A 33 -19.59 32.22 60.04
C LYS A 33 -18.96 30.99 60.68
N SER A 34 -18.81 30.95 62.01
CA SER A 34 -18.05 29.92 62.76
C SER A 34 -18.12 28.51 62.14
N LEU A 35 -16.97 27.95 61.76
CA LEU A 35 -16.88 26.63 61.13
C LEU A 35 -17.44 25.53 62.04
N SER A 36 -18.55 24.92 61.62
CA SER A 36 -19.03 23.67 62.21
C SER A 36 -18.07 22.52 61.87
N VAL A 37 -17.91 21.56 62.78
CA VAL A 37 -17.10 20.35 62.58
C VAL A 37 -17.45 19.63 61.28
N ALA A 38 -18.74 19.59 60.91
CA ALA A 38 -19.21 19.01 59.66
C ALA A 38 -18.60 19.68 58.41
N ALA A 39 -18.42 21.01 58.42
CA ALA A 39 -17.82 21.73 57.30
C ALA A 39 -16.33 21.38 57.14
N ILE A 40 -15.60 21.27 58.26
CA ILE A 40 -14.19 20.86 58.26
C ILE A 40 -14.06 19.45 57.68
N VAL A 41 -14.91 18.52 58.14
CA VAL A 41 -14.92 17.13 57.63
C VAL A 41 -15.24 17.09 56.13
N SER A 42 -16.24 17.82 55.65
CA SER A 42 -16.57 17.88 54.22
C SER A 42 -15.44 18.45 53.36
N THR A 43 -14.78 19.52 53.80
CA THR A 43 -13.63 20.10 53.08
C THR A 43 -12.45 19.13 53.05
N VAL A 44 -12.16 18.46 54.17
CA VAL A 44 -11.12 17.43 54.23
C VAL A 44 -11.43 16.28 53.28
N LEU A 45 -12.67 15.77 53.26
CA LEU A 45 -13.08 14.72 52.33
C LEU A 45 -12.99 15.14 50.86
N ALA A 46 -13.37 16.38 50.53
CA ALA A 46 -13.25 16.90 49.16
C ALA A 46 -11.78 17.02 48.72
N LEU A 47 -10.91 17.56 49.58
CA LEU A 47 -9.47 17.63 49.30
C LEU A 47 -8.84 16.24 49.21
N LEU A 48 -9.24 15.30 50.07
CA LEU A 48 -8.79 13.91 50.00
C LEU A 48 -9.24 13.25 48.70
N LEU A 49 -10.46 13.52 48.21
CA LEU A 49 -10.94 12.99 46.94
C LEU A 49 -10.18 13.57 45.74
N SER A 50 -9.87 14.87 45.74
CA SER A 50 -9.04 15.51 44.72
C SER A 50 -7.59 15.00 44.76
N ALA A 51 -7.00 14.87 45.95
CA ALA A 51 -5.64 14.35 46.13
C ALA A 51 -5.56 12.87 45.76
N PHE A 52 -6.59 12.09 46.09
CA PHE A 52 -6.71 10.69 45.69
C PHE A 52 -6.84 10.58 44.17
N SER A 53 -7.76 11.33 43.55
CA SER A 53 -7.92 11.37 42.09
C SER A 53 -6.63 11.78 41.40
N PHE A 54 -5.95 12.82 41.88
CA PHE A 54 -4.65 13.23 41.36
C PHE A 54 -3.62 12.12 41.51
N ARG A 55 -3.45 11.53 42.70
CA ARG A 55 -2.48 10.46 42.94
C ARG A 55 -2.73 9.21 42.09
N GLN A 56 -3.98 8.76 41.99
CA GLN A 56 -4.36 7.56 41.24
C GLN A 56 -4.18 7.76 39.74
N ASN A 57 -4.54 8.95 39.22
CA ASN A 57 -4.40 9.23 37.79
C ASN A 57 -3.00 9.71 37.43
N LEU A 58 -2.19 10.24 38.37
CA LEU A 58 -0.88 10.80 38.04
C LEU A 58 0.03 9.76 37.41
N THR A 59 0.07 8.53 37.92
CA THR A 59 0.90 7.46 37.35
C THR A 59 0.44 7.05 35.95
N PHE A 60 -0.87 7.05 35.68
CA PHE A 60 -1.44 6.73 34.37
C PHE A 60 -1.30 7.88 33.35
N CYS A 61 -1.51 9.11 33.79
CA CYS A 61 -1.46 10.30 32.93
C CYS A 61 -0.04 10.86 32.76
N SER A 62 0.89 10.55 33.67
CA SER A 62 2.25 11.04 33.57
C SER A 62 2.97 10.35 32.42
N GLN A 63 3.21 11.09 31.35
CA GLN A 63 4.07 10.69 30.24
C GLN A 63 5.57 10.86 30.57
N ARG A 64 5.94 10.97 31.86
CA ARG A 64 7.36 11.09 32.24
C ARG A 64 8.07 9.79 31.92
N ASN A 65 9.25 9.90 31.34
CA ASN A 65 10.05 8.76 30.87
C ASN A 65 9.45 7.99 29.69
N HIS A 66 8.29 8.41 29.18
CA HIS A 66 7.74 7.89 27.95
C HIS A 66 8.22 8.74 26.77
N TRP A 67 9.29 8.28 26.11
CA TRP A 67 10.04 9.10 25.14
C TRP A 67 9.95 8.61 23.70
N PHE A 68 9.16 7.59 23.37
CA PHE A 68 9.13 7.05 22.01
C PHE A 68 8.70 8.07 20.96
N GLY A 69 7.74 8.96 21.27
CA GLY A 69 7.41 10.08 20.39
C GLY A 69 8.59 11.04 20.19
N TRP A 70 9.35 11.36 21.24
CA TRP A 70 10.56 12.18 21.11
C TRP A 70 11.65 11.47 20.31
N MET A 71 11.87 10.17 20.55
CA MET A 71 12.82 9.34 19.80
C MET A 71 12.44 9.28 18.33
N TYR A 72 11.18 8.96 18.02
CA TYR A 72 10.64 8.95 16.67
C TYR A 72 10.97 10.25 15.92
N GLY A 73 10.61 11.39 16.51
CA GLY A 73 10.82 12.67 15.86
C GLY A 73 12.29 13.11 15.82
N ARG A 74 13.06 12.85 16.87
CA ARG A 74 14.48 13.22 16.93
C ARG A 74 15.29 12.37 15.97
N ASP A 75 15.13 11.05 16.01
CA ASP A 75 15.92 10.10 15.23
C ASP A 75 15.57 10.14 13.75
N MET A 76 14.31 10.43 13.38
CA MET A 76 13.90 10.63 11.98
C MET A 76 14.48 11.92 11.39
N LEU A 77 14.63 12.96 12.22
CA LEU A 77 14.98 14.29 11.76
C LEU A 77 16.41 14.71 12.07
N SER A 78 17.25 13.96 12.77
CA SER A 78 18.55 14.50 13.22
C SER A 78 19.61 14.50 12.13
N ASP A 79 19.60 13.50 11.25
CA ASP A 79 20.62 13.25 10.23
C ASP A 79 20.26 13.82 8.85
N LEU A 80 19.02 14.31 8.67
CA LEU A 80 18.60 14.89 7.40
C LEU A 80 19.48 16.10 7.02
N PRO A 81 19.91 16.24 5.75
CA PRO A 81 20.63 17.42 5.28
C PRO A 81 19.89 18.71 5.61
N LYS A 82 20.64 19.80 5.78
CA LYS A 82 20.03 21.11 6.02
C LYS A 82 19.20 21.54 4.82
N ASP A 83 18.15 22.32 5.07
CA ASP A 83 17.31 22.92 4.02
C ASP A 83 16.50 21.88 3.20
N SER A 84 16.29 20.69 3.77
CA SER A 84 15.56 19.58 3.16
C SER A 84 14.04 19.70 3.31
N PHE A 85 13.32 19.10 2.37
CA PHE A 85 11.88 18.93 2.39
C PHE A 85 11.52 17.58 3.02
N VAL A 86 10.53 17.57 3.92
CA VAL A 86 10.02 16.37 4.58
C VAL A 86 8.51 16.27 4.36
N TYR A 87 8.09 15.22 3.66
CA TYR A 87 6.72 14.72 3.77
C TYR A 87 6.61 14.00 5.11
N GLY A 88 5.86 14.55 6.06
CA GLY A 88 5.74 13.98 7.39
C GLY A 88 4.73 14.70 8.28
N GLY A 89 4.68 14.31 9.56
CA GLY A 89 3.56 14.65 10.44
C GLY A 89 2.28 13.95 9.99
N THR A 90 2.41 12.73 9.47
CA THR A 90 1.34 11.90 8.91
C THR A 90 0.84 10.88 9.95
N ASP A 91 0.01 9.92 9.54
CA ASP A 91 -0.59 8.90 10.42
C ASP A 91 0.41 8.15 11.33
N PRO A 92 1.61 7.72 10.87
CA PRO A 92 2.57 7.06 11.75
C PRO A 92 3.16 7.99 12.81
N GLY A 93 3.49 9.24 12.50
CA GLY A 93 4.07 10.19 13.46
C GLY A 93 3.07 11.05 14.22
N ARG A 94 1.80 11.10 13.81
CA ARG A 94 0.72 11.93 14.42
C ARG A 94 1.20 13.34 14.80
N PHE A 95 1.76 14.08 13.85
CA PHE A 95 2.36 15.41 14.02
C PHE A 95 3.66 15.50 14.84
N VAL A 96 4.25 14.39 15.29
CA VAL A 96 5.53 14.40 16.02
C VAL A 96 6.62 15.15 15.25
N PRO A 97 6.89 14.89 13.96
CA PRO A 97 7.92 15.65 13.23
C PRO A 97 7.62 17.14 13.15
N THR A 98 6.35 17.51 12.98
CA THR A 98 5.89 18.90 13.01
C THR A 98 6.15 19.54 14.38
N TYR A 99 5.83 18.84 15.48
CA TYR A 99 6.13 19.29 16.84
C TYR A 99 7.64 19.45 17.07
N MET A 100 8.46 18.52 16.57
CA MET A 100 9.91 18.60 16.73
C MET A 100 10.50 19.83 16.03
N ILE A 101 10.02 20.15 14.82
CA ILE A 101 10.49 21.30 14.04
C ILE A 101 9.92 22.62 14.58
N LEU A 102 8.62 22.67 14.86
CA LEU A 102 7.91 23.92 15.20
C LEU A 102 7.79 24.20 16.71
N SER A 103 8.21 23.27 17.58
CA SER A 103 8.16 23.45 19.03
C SER A 103 9.48 23.06 19.70
N GLU A 104 9.90 21.78 19.68
CA GLU A 104 11.15 21.34 20.35
C GLU A 104 12.38 22.13 19.87
N SER A 105 12.43 22.47 18.58
CA SER A 105 13.54 23.24 18.02
C SER A 105 13.63 24.68 18.54
N PHE A 106 12.53 25.26 19.02
CA PHE A 106 12.47 26.63 19.57
C PHE A 106 12.76 26.68 21.07
N GLU A 107 12.69 25.56 21.78
CA GLU A 107 12.91 25.52 23.22
C GLU A 107 14.32 26.01 23.60
N PRO A 108 14.48 26.78 24.70
CA PRO A 108 15.79 27.08 25.24
C PRO A 108 16.60 25.82 25.54
N LYS A 109 17.91 25.83 25.24
CA LYS A 109 18.83 24.68 25.46
C LYS A 109 18.76 24.05 26.86
N LYS A 110 18.39 24.82 27.89
CA LYS A 110 18.24 24.31 29.27
C LYS A 110 17.04 23.39 29.47
N PHE A 111 16.04 23.46 28.59
CA PHE A 111 14.81 22.67 28.66
C PHE A 111 14.80 21.51 27.65
N LYS A 112 15.65 21.55 26.62
CA LYS A 112 15.76 20.46 25.65
C LYS A 112 16.39 19.21 26.25
N ARG A 113 15.89 18.05 25.82
CA ARG A 113 16.51 16.75 26.08
C ARG A 113 17.82 16.60 25.33
N ASP A 114 17.83 16.96 24.04
CA ASP A 114 19.04 17.14 23.25
C ASP A 114 19.30 18.65 23.04
N LYS A 115 20.36 19.15 23.69
CA LYS A 115 20.74 20.57 23.66
C LYS A 115 21.15 21.06 22.26
N ASN A 116 21.46 20.15 21.35
CA ASN A 116 21.92 20.43 20.00
C ASN A 116 20.84 20.21 18.94
N PHE A 117 19.70 19.62 19.30
CA PHE A 117 18.59 19.42 18.37
C PHE A 117 17.97 20.75 17.97
N ASP A 118 18.05 21.10 16.69
CA ASP A 118 17.41 22.27 16.10
C ASP A 118 17.19 22.01 14.61
N ARG A 119 15.93 21.79 14.23
CA ARG A 119 15.53 21.46 12.87
C ARG A 119 14.65 22.52 12.20
N ARG A 120 14.75 23.78 12.64
CA ARG A 120 14.03 24.93 12.02
C ARG A 120 14.46 25.20 10.58
N ASP A 121 15.49 24.53 10.11
CA ASP A 121 15.97 24.54 8.74
C ASP A 121 15.16 23.62 7.80
N LEU A 122 14.30 22.76 8.33
CA LEU A 122 13.50 21.82 7.54
C LEU A 122 12.15 22.39 7.12
N TYR A 123 11.67 21.94 5.95
CA TYR A 123 10.31 22.16 5.48
C TYR A 123 9.49 20.92 5.81
N ILE A 124 8.42 21.07 6.57
CA ILE A 124 7.54 19.95 6.95
C ILE A 124 6.14 20.14 6.37
N ILE A 125 5.68 19.16 5.59
CA ILE A 125 4.37 19.13 4.94
C ILE A 125 3.78 17.72 5.07
N THR A 126 2.49 17.59 5.41
CA THR A 126 1.82 16.29 5.48
C THR A 126 1.28 15.88 4.11
N GLN A 127 1.33 14.57 3.81
CA GLN A 127 0.74 14.01 2.58
C GLN A 127 -0.79 14.09 2.60
N ASN A 128 -1.43 13.98 3.77
CA ASN A 128 -2.86 13.69 3.89
C ASN A 128 -3.78 14.86 3.47
N ALA A 129 -3.26 16.09 3.39
CA ALA A 129 -4.06 17.28 3.14
C ALA A 129 -3.52 18.14 1.97
N LEU A 130 -2.62 17.61 1.13
CA LEU A 130 -1.96 18.38 0.07
C LEU A 130 -2.93 19.07 -0.90
N ALA A 131 -4.06 18.42 -1.20
CA ALA A 131 -5.09 18.95 -2.08
C ALA A 131 -6.17 19.80 -1.35
N ASP A 132 -6.16 19.83 0.00
CA ASP A 132 -7.10 20.64 0.76
C ASP A 132 -6.77 22.13 0.61
N ALA A 133 -7.81 22.94 0.38
CA ALA A 133 -7.63 24.36 0.09
C ALA A 133 -7.06 25.15 1.28
N PHE A 134 -7.49 24.84 2.50
CA PHE A 134 -7.03 25.54 3.71
C PHE A 134 -5.61 25.14 4.06
N TYR A 135 -5.30 23.84 3.96
CA TYR A 135 -3.96 23.34 4.18
C TYR A 135 -2.97 23.87 3.13
N ASN A 136 -3.36 23.88 1.84
CA ASN A 136 -2.56 24.46 0.76
C ASN A 136 -2.26 25.94 1.02
N GLN A 137 -3.27 26.72 1.41
CA GLN A 137 -3.08 28.12 1.79
C GLN A 137 -2.14 28.26 3.00
N TYR A 138 -2.31 27.40 4.02
CA TYR A 138 -1.43 27.36 5.18
C TYR A 138 0.02 27.13 4.76
N ILE A 139 0.35 26.10 3.98
CA ILE A 139 1.75 25.84 3.58
C ILE A 139 2.32 26.92 2.67
N ARG A 140 1.52 27.56 1.82
CA ARG A 140 1.96 28.70 0.98
C ARG A 140 2.32 29.93 1.82
N ASN A 141 1.48 30.27 2.79
CA ASN A 141 1.76 31.36 3.73
C ASN A 141 3.02 31.10 4.58
N HIS A 142 3.42 29.84 4.73
CA HIS A 142 4.62 29.48 5.48
C HIS A 142 5.84 29.30 4.61
N TYR A 143 5.76 28.73 3.42
CA TYR A 143 6.93 28.26 2.68
C TYR A 143 7.04 28.82 1.26
N SER A 144 6.07 29.56 0.74
CA SER A 144 6.19 30.14 -0.61
C SER A 144 6.56 31.63 -0.56
N THR A 145 6.66 32.25 -1.73
CA THR A 145 6.82 33.70 -1.89
C THR A 145 5.65 34.52 -1.36
N GLU A 146 4.55 33.87 -0.97
CA GLU A 146 3.37 34.50 -0.37
C GLU A 146 3.51 34.71 1.14
N ARG A 147 4.59 34.19 1.74
CA ARG A 147 4.88 34.41 3.15
C ARG A 147 4.82 35.90 3.50
N PRO A 148 3.94 36.32 4.42
CA PRO A 148 3.86 37.71 4.83
C PRO A 148 5.18 38.19 5.42
N ALA A 149 5.63 39.37 5.01
CA ALA A 149 6.75 40.02 5.67
C ALA A 149 6.39 40.37 7.13
N PRO A 150 7.29 40.18 8.10
CA PRO A 150 7.05 40.52 9.49
C PRO A 150 6.78 42.03 9.63
N ARG A 151 5.65 42.38 10.24
CA ARG A 151 5.19 43.76 10.43
C ARG A 151 5.70 44.31 11.76
N GLY A 152 6.61 45.28 11.68
CA GLY A 152 7.08 46.01 12.86
C GLY A 152 7.90 45.16 13.83
N TRP A 153 7.97 45.62 15.09
CA TRP A 153 8.82 45.00 16.11
C TRP A 153 8.15 43.82 16.82
N VAL A 154 6.80 43.81 16.95
CA VAL A 154 6.05 42.71 17.58
C VAL A 154 6.22 41.41 16.81
N ASP A 155 6.13 41.45 15.48
CA ASP A 155 6.31 40.26 14.64
C ASP A 155 7.74 39.70 14.73
N LYS A 156 8.74 40.58 14.82
CA LYS A 156 10.13 40.16 15.03
C LYS A 156 10.36 39.62 16.45
N TRP A 157 9.69 40.19 17.46
CA TRP A 157 9.74 39.69 18.83
C TRP A 157 9.10 38.30 18.96
N LEU A 158 7.97 38.08 18.28
CA LEU A 158 7.35 36.76 18.10
C LEU A 158 8.17 35.84 17.17
N GLY A 159 9.30 36.31 16.64
CA GLY A 159 10.22 35.53 15.81
C GLY A 159 9.68 35.17 14.43
N ARG A 160 8.66 35.86 13.91
CA ARG A 160 8.03 35.55 12.60
C ARG A 160 9.02 35.63 11.43
N ASP A 161 10.15 36.34 11.60
CA ASP A 161 11.26 36.42 10.65
C ASP A 161 12.21 35.21 10.68
N LYS A 162 12.09 34.34 11.70
CA LYS A 162 13.00 33.22 11.98
C LYS A 162 12.31 31.86 12.11
N HIS A 163 10.98 31.82 12.11
CA HIS A 163 10.23 30.59 12.38
C HIS A 163 10.32 29.55 11.25
N PHE A 164 10.50 30.00 10.02
CA PHE A 164 10.46 29.14 8.83
C PHE A 164 11.74 29.33 8.01
N PRO A 165 12.19 28.28 7.30
CA PRO A 165 13.33 28.37 6.38
C PRO A 165 13.19 29.53 5.39
N LYS A 166 14.28 30.24 5.06
CA LYS A 166 14.18 31.49 4.29
C LYS A 166 13.86 31.28 2.81
N ALA A 167 14.42 30.24 2.20
CA ALA A 167 14.25 30.02 0.78
C ALA A 167 12.81 29.55 0.50
N PRO A 168 12.12 30.07 -0.53
CA PRO A 168 10.76 29.64 -0.82
C PRO A 168 10.73 28.24 -1.46
N LEU A 169 9.57 27.61 -1.36
CA LEU A 169 9.14 26.46 -2.13
C LEU A 169 8.20 26.91 -3.23
N VAL A 170 8.25 26.21 -4.36
CA VAL A 170 7.21 26.30 -5.40
C VAL A 170 6.07 25.38 -4.98
N LEU A 171 4.96 25.96 -4.54
CA LEU A 171 3.78 25.24 -4.07
C LEU A 171 2.57 25.51 -5.00
N PRO A 172 1.70 24.51 -5.23
CA PRO A 172 0.62 24.64 -6.18
C PRO A 172 -0.44 25.57 -5.65
N ARG A 173 -1.08 26.33 -6.54
CA ARG A 173 -2.27 27.11 -6.25
C ARG A 173 -3.53 26.26 -6.46
N GLN A 174 -4.68 26.82 -6.08
CA GLN A 174 -5.97 26.15 -6.28
C GLN A 174 -6.21 25.83 -7.76
N GLU A 175 -5.83 26.72 -8.67
CA GLU A 175 -5.89 26.49 -10.13
C GLU A 175 -5.00 25.31 -10.56
N ASP A 176 -3.79 25.16 -10.00
CA ASP A 176 -2.91 24.03 -10.28
C ASP A 176 -3.52 22.71 -9.77
N ILE A 177 -4.06 22.70 -8.55
CA ILE A 177 -4.70 21.51 -7.97
C ILE A 177 -5.92 21.09 -8.80
N MET A 178 -6.74 22.05 -9.25
CA MET A 178 -7.88 21.77 -10.11
C MET A 178 -7.44 21.23 -11.47
N ALA A 179 -6.35 21.73 -12.05
CA ALA A 179 -5.79 21.19 -13.28
C ALA A 179 -5.27 19.74 -13.10
N ILE A 180 -4.62 19.43 -11.97
CA ILE A 180 -4.19 18.06 -11.63
C ILE A 180 -5.41 17.14 -11.52
N TYR A 181 -6.46 17.57 -10.83
CA TYR A 181 -7.71 16.82 -10.69
C TYR A 181 -8.39 16.57 -12.04
N GLN A 182 -8.50 17.60 -12.90
CA GLN A 182 -9.06 17.45 -14.25
C GLN A 182 -8.26 16.44 -15.08
N GLY A 183 -6.92 16.52 -15.04
CA GLY A 183 -6.06 15.55 -15.71
C GLY A 183 -6.25 14.11 -15.21
N ALA A 184 -6.47 13.92 -13.90
CA ALA A 184 -6.79 12.61 -13.34
C ALA A 184 -8.13 12.07 -13.87
N MET A 185 -9.15 12.93 -13.93
CA MET A 185 -10.48 12.57 -14.45
C MET A 185 -10.43 12.22 -15.95
N GLU A 186 -9.67 12.97 -16.75
CA GLU A 186 -9.46 12.65 -18.16
C GLU A 186 -8.72 11.33 -18.36
N ARG A 187 -7.68 11.06 -17.56
CA ARG A 187 -6.98 9.76 -17.60
C ARG A 187 -7.96 8.62 -17.32
N ARG A 188 -8.84 8.78 -16.33
CA ARG A 188 -9.86 7.77 -16.04
C ARG A 188 -10.90 7.60 -17.14
N GLN A 189 -11.27 8.67 -17.85
CA GLN A 189 -12.15 8.56 -19.02
C GLN A 189 -11.51 7.74 -20.14
N ARG A 190 -10.19 7.85 -20.34
CA ARG A 190 -9.44 7.07 -21.33
C ARG A 190 -9.16 5.64 -20.85
N GLU A 191 -8.89 5.49 -19.56
CA GLU A 191 -8.50 4.25 -18.90
C GLU A 191 -9.42 4.03 -17.68
N PRO A 192 -10.58 3.35 -17.85
CA PRO A 192 -11.56 3.18 -16.77
C PRO A 192 -11.01 2.53 -15.49
N GLY A 193 -9.88 1.81 -15.57
CA GLY A 193 -9.18 1.20 -14.43
C GLY A 193 -8.18 2.11 -13.71
N ALA A 194 -7.99 3.35 -14.16
CA ALA A 194 -7.10 4.30 -13.49
C ALA A 194 -7.64 4.69 -12.10
N PRO A 195 -6.76 5.01 -11.12
CA PRO A 195 -7.18 5.43 -9.78
C PRO A 195 -8.13 6.63 -9.80
N ASP A 196 -9.16 6.59 -8.96
CA ASP A 196 -10.21 7.59 -8.91
C ASP A 196 -10.07 8.54 -7.72
N PRO A 197 -9.74 9.83 -7.96
CA PRO A 197 -9.60 10.81 -6.89
C PRO A 197 -10.90 11.13 -6.15
N ASN A 198 -12.08 10.77 -6.67
CA ASN A 198 -13.35 10.94 -5.97
C ASN A 198 -13.64 9.81 -4.97
N SER A 199 -13.13 8.62 -5.25
CA SER A 199 -13.29 7.46 -4.36
C SER A 199 -12.20 7.39 -3.29
N ASP A 200 -11.01 7.92 -3.60
CA ASP A 200 -9.85 7.88 -2.74
C ASP A 200 -9.09 9.21 -2.80
N PRO A 201 -9.14 10.02 -1.72
CA PRO A 201 -8.46 11.32 -1.68
C PRO A 201 -6.93 11.19 -1.72
N THR A 202 -6.36 10.02 -1.41
CA THR A 202 -4.91 9.80 -1.45
C THR A 202 -4.38 9.89 -2.88
N VAL A 203 -5.20 9.57 -3.90
CA VAL A 203 -4.82 9.69 -5.31
C VAL A 203 -4.47 11.13 -5.66
N LEU A 204 -5.37 12.07 -5.37
CA LEU A 204 -5.14 13.48 -5.67
C LEU A 204 -3.98 14.05 -4.83
N ASN A 205 -3.94 13.71 -3.55
CA ASN A 205 -2.83 14.12 -2.67
C ASN A 205 -1.47 13.60 -3.17
N SER A 206 -1.40 12.35 -3.63
CA SER A 206 -0.20 11.75 -4.22
C SER A 206 0.27 12.52 -5.45
N MET A 207 -0.66 12.86 -6.36
CA MET A 207 -0.36 13.63 -7.58
C MET A 207 0.09 15.06 -7.27
N VAL A 208 -0.50 15.71 -6.26
CA VAL A 208 -0.03 17.02 -5.77
C VAL A 208 1.36 16.91 -5.14
N GLY A 209 1.64 15.82 -4.42
CA GLY A 209 2.98 15.49 -3.93
C GLY A 209 4.01 15.41 -5.06
N GLU A 210 3.71 14.66 -6.12
CA GLU A 210 4.57 14.56 -7.30
C GLU A 210 4.81 15.94 -7.93
N TRP A 211 3.74 16.74 -8.07
CA TRP A 211 3.82 18.09 -8.63
C TRP A 211 4.79 18.99 -7.84
N ILE A 212 4.73 18.92 -6.51
CA ILE A 212 5.61 19.68 -5.61
C ILE A 212 7.06 19.18 -5.77
N TRP A 213 7.28 17.88 -5.72
CA TRP A 213 8.61 17.29 -5.87
C TRP A 213 9.26 17.72 -7.19
N GLN A 214 8.56 17.56 -8.32
CA GLN A 214 9.09 17.90 -9.65
C GLN A 214 9.60 19.34 -9.78
N ARG A 215 8.97 20.29 -9.06
CA ARG A 215 9.31 21.72 -9.12
C ARG A 215 10.36 22.17 -8.12
N ASN A 216 10.74 21.29 -7.20
CA ASN A 216 11.64 21.65 -6.10
C ASN A 216 12.84 20.68 -5.97
N LYS A 217 12.83 19.52 -6.64
CA LYS A 217 13.86 18.46 -6.55
C LYS A 217 15.27 18.89 -6.95
N ASP A 218 15.40 19.94 -7.76
CA ASP A 218 16.71 20.48 -8.16
C ASP A 218 17.33 21.40 -7.09
N GLN A 219 16.53 21.86 -6.13
CA GLN A 219 16.95 22.81 -5.11
C GLN A 219 17.22 22.14 -3.75
N ARG A 220 16.62 20.97 -3.49
CA ARG A 220 16.51 20.39 -2.14
C ARG A 220 16.45 18.87 -2.16
N HIS A 221 16.85 18.26 -1.05
CA HIS A 221 16.57 16.87 -0.77
C HIS A 221 15.13 16.69 -0.29
N PHE A 222 14.54 15.53 -0.60
CA PHE A 222 13.17 15.17 -0.26
C PHE A 222 13.17 13.88 0.56
N PHE A 223 12.51 13.91 1.72
CA PHE A 223 12.35 12.77 2.61
C PHE A 223 10.89 12.48 2.85
N VAL A 224 10.55 11.21 3.08
CA VAL A 224 9.17 10.76 3.25
C VAL A 224 9.04 9.87 4.47
N GLU A 225 8.27 10.34 5.43
CA GLU A 225 7.58 9.58 6.47
C GLU A 225 6.19 9.19 5.91
N GLU A 226 6.11 7.98 5.34
CA GLU A 226 5.00 7.60 4.48
C GLU A 226 3.70 7.28 5.25
N SER A 227 2.65 8.05 4.96
CA SER A 227 1.26 7.81 5.36
C SER A 227 0.62 6.73 4.48
N PHE A 228 0.62 6.99 3.17
CA PHE A 228 0.12 6.13 2.12
C PHE A 228 1.16 6.03 0.99
N PRO A 229 1.20 4.91 0.26
CA PRO A 229 2.14 4.71 -0.84
C PRO A 229 2.06 5.79 -1.92
N MET A 230 3.20 6.40 -2.22
CA MET A 230 3.36 7.30 -3.38
C MET A 230 4.21 6.59 -4.45
N GLU A 231 3.60 5.67 -5.21
CA GLU A 231 4.34 4.79 -6.14
C GLU A 231 5.21 5.54 -7.15
N TRP A 232 4.82 6.76 -7.56
CA TRP A 232 5.63 7.62 -8.43
C TRP A 232 7.01 7.95 -7.85
N SER A 233 7.16 7.89 -6.51
CA SER A 233 8.42 8.19 -5.82
C SER A 233 9.37 6.99 -5.75
N TYR A 234 8.88 5.76 -5.90
CA TYR A 234 9.65 4.53 -5.69
C TYR A 234 10.81 4.31 -6.68
N PRO A 235 10.75 4.72 -7.97
CA PRO A 235 11.92 4.72 -8.84
C PRO A 235 13.10 5.52 -8.27
N ASN A 236 12.82 6.56 -7.50
CA ASN A 236 13.79 7.49 -6.92
C ASN A 236 14.05 7.22 -5.42
N ALA A 237 13.31 6.30 -4.80
CA ALA A 237 13.33 6.06 -3.37
C ALA A 237 14.59 5.29 -2.92
N VAL A 238 15.26 5.81 -1.89
CA VAL A 238 16.38 5.17 -1.19
C VAL A 238 16.09 5.17 0.31
N PRO A 239 16.11 4.01 1.00
CA PRO A 239 15.89 3.96 2.44
C PRO A 239 16.85 4.87 3.22
N HIS A 240 16.35 5.55 4.25
CA HIS A 240 17.09 6.52 5.07
C HIS A 240 16.59 6.48 6.52
N GLY A 241 16.97 5.42 7.23
CA GLY A 241 16.59 5.23 8.62
C GLY A 241 15.08 5.08 8.80
N LEU A 242 14.47 5.98 9.58
CA LEU A 242 13.02 6.04 9.83
C LEU A 242 12.20 6.59 8.65
N CYS A 243 12.84 7.02 7.57
CA CYS A 243 12.17 7.54 6.38
C CYS A 243 12.86 7.01 5.11
N TYR A 244 12.44 7.49 3.94
CA TYR A 244 13.21 7.30 2.71
C TYR A 244 13.44 8.62 1.99
N GLU A 245 14.55 8.72 1.26
CA GLU A 245 14.87 9.87 0.41
C GLU A 245 14.34 9.64 -1.01
N ILE A 246 13.68 10.65 -1.59
CA ILE A 246 13.37 10.70 -3.02
C ILE A 246 14.54 11.42 -3.72
N LYS A 247 15.43 10.64 -4.33
CA LYS A 247 16.56 11.17 -5.09
C LYS A 247 16.09 12.00 -6.29
N ARG A 248 16.87 13.02 -6.67
CA ARG A 248 16.60 13.88 -7.84
C ARG A 248 16.41 13.08 -9.13
N ASP A 249 17.28 12.09 -9.33
CA ASP A 249 17.35 11.23 -10.50
C ASP A 249 16.93 9.79 -10.11
N PRO A 250 16.33 9.02 -11.04
CA PRO A 250 15.93 7.65 -10.76
C PRO A 250 17.12 6.80 -10.30
N VAL A 251 16.85 5.88 -9.39
CA VAL A 251 17.80 4.89 -8.88
C VAL A 251 17.32 3.52 -9.36
N PRO A 252 17.76 3.02 -10.53
CA PRO A 252 17.22 1.78 -11.08
C PRO A 252 17.49 0.55 -10.22
N VAL A 253 18.63 0.53 -9.53
CA VAL A 253 19.08 -0.57 -8.67
C VAL A 253 19.58 0.03 -7.35
N LEU A 254 19.12 -0.52 -6.23
CA LEU A 254 19.70 -0.24 -4.93
C LEU A 254 20.98 -1.05 -4.78
N ALA A 255 22.08 -0.40 -4.42
CA ALA A 255 23.36 -1.08 -4.23
C ALA A 255 23.26 -2.07 -3.05
N PRO A 256 23.90 -3.25 -3.11
CA PRO A 256 23.89 -4.22 -2.01
C PRO A 256 24.30 -3.62 -0.66
N GLU A 257 25.23 -2.67 -0.67
CA GLU A 257 25.71 -1.96 0.52
C GLU A 257 24.62 -1.06 1.12
N GLN A 258 23.78 -0.42 0.28
CA GLN A 258 22.64 0.38 0.75
C GLN A 258 21.60 -0.51 1.44
N VAL A 259 21.30 -1.67 0.85
CA VAL A 259 20.38 -2.64 1.44
C VAL A 259 20.94 -3.19 2.75
N ALA A 260 22.22 -3.57 2.78
CA ALA A 260 22.88 -4.06 3.98
C ALA A 260 22.89 -3.00 5.10
N SER A 261 23.10 -1.73 4.75
CA SER A 261 23.07 -0.61 5.69
C SER A 261 21.66 -0.40 6.27
N ASP A 262 20.62 -0.44 5.44
CA ASP A 262 19.22 -0.35 5.91
C ASP A 262 18.88 -1.51 6.87
N MET A 263 19.25 -2.74 6.49
CA MET A 263 19.00 -3.93 7.31
C MET A 263 19.73 -3.86 8.66
N LYS A 264 20.97 -3.36 8.65
CA LYS A 264 21.76 -3.15 9.86
C LYS A 264 21.11 -2.09 10.75
N TYR A 265 20.77 -0.93 10.18
CA TYR A 265 20.11 0.16 10.90
C TYR A 265 18.85 -0.34 11.60
N TRP A 266 17.95 -0.99 10.88
CA TRP A 266 16.68 -1.44 11.46
C TRP A 266 16.85 -2.52 12.51
N ARG A 267 17.84 -3.43 12.36
CA ARG A 267 18.15 -4.40 13.41
C ARG A 267 18.59 -3.70 14.70
N GLU A 268 19.57 -2.81 14.58
CA GLU A 268 20.10 -2.07 15.73
C GLU A 268 19.04 -1.16 16.37
N TYR A 269 18.16 -0.57 15.55
CA TYR A 269 17.09 0.31 16.02
C TYR A 269 15.97 -0.46 16.71
N ILE A 270 15.59 -1.64 16.20
CA ILE A 270 14.62 -2.54 16.85
C ILE A 270 15.17 -3.01 18.20
N ASP A 271 16.44 -3.44 18.25
CA ASP A 271 17.11 -3.82 19.49
C ASP A 271 17.12 -2.65 20.49
N HIS A 272 17.37 -1.43 20.01
CA HIS A 272 17.33 -0.23 20.83
C HIS A 272 15.93 0.05 21.41
N LEU A 273 14.87 -0.05 20.60
CA LEU A 273 13.50 0.13 21.06
C LEU A 273 13.11 -0.93 22.10
N LYS A 274 13.39 -2.20 21.83
CA LYS A 274 13.05 -3.32 22.72
C LYS A 274 13.90 -3.39 23.99
N ALA A 275 15.04 -2.68 24.03
CA ALA A 275 15.81 -2.52 25.25
C ALA A 275 15.11 -1.64 26.30
N ASP A 276 14.15 -0.79 25.89
CA ASP A 276 13.29 -0.06 26.81
C ASP A 276 12.04 -0.91 27.12
N PRO A 277 11.85 -1.38 28.38
CA PRO A 277 10.69 -2.19 28.74
C PRO A 277 9.35 -1.49 28.47
N GLY A 278 9.32 -0.15 28.45
CA GLY A 278 8.12 0.62 28.13
C GLY A 278 7.65 0.43 26.69
N PHE A 279 8.50 -0.08 25.78
CA PHE A 279 8.14 -0.26 24.38
C PHE A 279 7.10 -1.36 24.19
N GLU A 280 7.19 -2.46 24.96
CA GLU A 280 6.26 -3.59 24.87
C GLU A 280 4.83 -3.23 25.28
N ASP A 281 4.67 -2.21 26.13
CA ASP A 281 3.37 -1.70 26.59
C ASP A 281 2.87 -0.49 25.77
N ASP A 282 3.73 0.14 24.95
CA ASP A 282 3.36 1.25 24.09
C ASP A 282 2.93 0.79 22.68
N ILE A 283 1.64 0.52 22.57
CA ILE A 283 0.98 0.11 21.33
C ILE A 283 1.11 1.20 20.24
N ASP A 284 1.09 2.49 20.61
CA ASP A 284 1.19 3.56 19.62
C ASP A 284 2.61 3.61 19.04
N ALA A 285 3.66 3.53 19.86
CA ALA A 285 5.03 3.41 19.33
C ALA A 285 5.24 2.15 18.49
N GLN A 286 4.77 0.99 18.94
CA GLN A 286 4.84 -0.25 18.18
C GLN A 286 4.22 -0.09 16.78
N ARG A 287 3.00 0.47 16.71
CA ARG A 287 2.31 0.73 15.44
C ARG A 287 3.08 1.70 14.56
N SER A 288 3.55 2.82 15.13
CA SER A 288 4.27 3.86 14.40
C SER A 288 5.57 3.34 13.79
N PHE A 289 6.45 2.71 14.57
CA PHE A 289 7.72 2.18 14.05
C PHE A 289 7.51 1.00 13.10
N SER A 290 6.53 0.13 13.36
CA SER A 290 6.16 -0.96 12.45
C SER A 290 5.70 -0.44 11.09
N LYS A 291 4.88 0.62 11.07
CA LYS A 291 4.42 1.28 9.82
C LYS A 291 5.59 1.86 9.03
N LEU A 292 6.57 2.48 9.68
CA LEU A 292 7.78 2.96 8.98
C LEU A 292 8.60 1.82 8.36
N ARG A 293 8.77 0.72 9.08
CA ARG A 293 9.49 -0.44 8.54
C ARG A 293 8.74 -1.10 7.37
N ASN A 294 7.41 -1.12 7.43
CA ASN A 294 6.55 -1.59 6.34
C ASN A 294 6.82 -0.83 5.02
N THR A 295 6.98 0.49 5.08
CA THR A 295 7.33 1.30 3.90
C THR A 295 8.64 0.86 3.25
N GLY A 296 9.66 0.51 4.04
CA GLY A 296 10.89 -0.10 3.52
C GLY A 296 10.61 -1.42 2.77
N GLY A 297 9.73 -2.25 3.30
CA GLY A 297 9.25 -3.48 2.65
C GLY A 297 8.53 -3.21 1.33
N ASN A 298 7.68 -2.17 1.27
CA ASN A 298 6.98 -1.75 0.05
C ASN A 298 7.97 -1.33 -1.05
N ILE A 299 9.00 -0.54 -0.69
CA ILE A 299 10.06 -0.13 -1.62
C ILE A 299 10.78 -1.36 -2.19
N TYR A 300 11.17 -2.31 -1.34
CA TYR A 300 11.82 -3.54 -1.81
C TYR A 300 10.90 -4.42 -2.66
N LYS A 301 9.61 -4.54 -2.29
CA LYS A 301 8.60 -5.28 -3.08
C LYS A 301 8.45 -4.68 -4.48
N TRP A 302 8.31 -3.34 -4.57
CA TRP A 302 8.21 -2.64 -5.85
C TRP A 302 9.46 -2.85 -6.72
N ARG A 303 10.65 -2.85 -6.10
CA ARG A 303 11.93 -3.10 -6.76
C ARG A 303 12.18 -4.57 -7.12
N LYS A 304 11.23 -5.48 -6.85
CA LYS A 304 11.35 -6.93 -7.08
C LYS A 304 12.55 -7.53 -6.33
N MET A 305 12.76 -7.09 -5.09
CA MET A 305 13.79 -7.61 -4.18
C MET A 305 13.11 -8.43 -3.07
N PRO A 306 12.62 -9.65 -3.36
CA PRO A 306 11.72 -10.38 -2.47
C PRO A 306 12.37 -10.73 -1.13
N GLU A 307 13.67 -11.02 -1.09
CA GLU A 307 14.38 -11.35 0.15
C GLU A 307 14.46 -10.12 1.08
N ALA A 308 14.79 -8.95 0.53
CA ALA A 308 14.85 -7.71 1.31
C ALA A 308 13.46 -7.27 1.77
N ALA A 309 12.45 -7.40 0.90
CA ALA A 309 11.06 -7.11 1.24
C ALA A 309 10.56 -8.00 2.38
N GLU A 310 10.82 -9.30 2.31
CA GLU A 310 10.46 -10.25 3.37
C GLU A 310 11.12 -9.89 4.70
N GLN A 311 12.42 -9.62 4.72
CA GLN A 311 13.12 -9.25 5.96
C GLN A 311 12.55 -7.96 6.55
N ALA A 312 12.22 -6.98 5.71
CA ALA A 312 11.58 -5.75 6.16
C ALA A 312 10.19 -6.00 6.76
N TYR A 313 9.36 -6.80 6.12
CA TYR A 313 8.05 -7.15 6.65
C TYR A 313 8.13 -7.95 7.95
N ARG A 314 9.10 -8.86 8.09
CA ARG A 314 9.34 -9.56 9.35
C ARG A 314 9.74 -8.61 10.47
N GLN A 315 10.64 -7.68 10.20
CA GLN A 315 11.04 -6.63 11.15
C GLN A 315 9.85 -5.73 11.54
N ALA A 316 8.98 -5.40 10.58
CA ALA A 316 7.75 -4.65 10.87
C ALA A 316 6.80 -5.46 11.77
N LEU A 317 6.62 -6.76 11.52
CA LEU A 317 5.79 -7.64 12.36
C LEU A 317 6.43 -7.98 13.71
N GLU A 318 7.76 -7.90 13.82
CA GLU A 318 8.45 -7.98 15.12
C GLU A 318 8.13 -6.77 16.00
N LEU A 319 8.05 -5.58 15.41
CA LEU A 319 7.64 -4.36 16.11
C LEU A 319 6.16 -4.36 16.47
N TRP A 320 5.30 -4.82 15.55
CA TRP A 320 3.86 -4.94 15.79
C TRP A 320 3.26 -6.11 15.00
N PRO A 321 2.95 -7.25 15.64
CA PRO A 321 2.40 -8.42 14.98
C PRO A 321 1.02 -8.18 14.33
N GLY A 322 0.29 -7.18 14.81
CA GLY A 322 -1.03 -6.79 14.30
C GLY A 322 -1.00 -5.77 13.17
N ASN A 323 0.16 -5.53 12.52
CA ASN A 323 0.23 -4.57 11.42
C ASN A 323 -0.49 -5.14 10.18
N THR A 324 -1.76 -4.77 10.02
CA THR A 324 -2.64 -5.29 8.96
C THR A 324 -2.15 -4.96 7.56
N GLU A 325 -1.52 -3.81 7.37
CA GLU A 325 -0.93 -3.43 6.09
C GLU A 325 0.27 -4.31 5.74
N THR A 326 1.17 -4.54 6.71
CA THR A 326 2.28 -5.47 6.54
C THR A 326 1.78 -6.90 6.31
N LEU A 327 0.79 -7.35 7.08
CA LEU A 327 0.20 -8.68 6.90
C LEU A 327 -0.37 -8.84 5.50
N ASN A 328 -1.06 -7.83 4.97
CA ASN A 328 -1.55 -7.84 3.59
C ASN A 328 -0.40 -7.91 2.57
N ASN A 329 0.59 -7.02 2.68
CA ASN A 329 1.70 -6.93 1.73
C ASN A 329 2.60 -8.16 1.76
N PHE A 330 2.81 -8.75 2.93
CA PHE A 330 3.61 -9.95 3.14
C PHE A 330 2.86 -11.22 2.73
N SER A 331 1.53 -11.25 2.91
CA SER A 331 0.68 -12.35 2.40
C SER A 331 0.86 -12.53 0.91
N ASP A 332 0.79 -11.45 0.13
CA ASP A 332 1.02 -11.51 -1.32
C ASP A 332 2.38 -12.14 -1.67
N LEU A 333 3.42 -11.73 -0.95
CA LEU A 333 4.79 -12.19 -1.18
C LEU A 333 4.94 -13.69 -0.87
N LEU A 334 4.43 -14.14 0.28
CA LEU A 334 4.48 -15.56 0.66
C LEU A 334 3.61 -16.44 -0.25
N MET A 335 2.47 -15.92 -0.71
CA MET A 335 1.61 -16.60 -1.68
C MET A 335 2.32 -16.80 -3.02
N GLN A 336 3.03 -15.76 -3.52
CA GLN A 336 3.83 -15.86 -4.75
C GLN A 336 5.00 -16.85 -4.61
N GLN A 337 5.60 -16.94 -3.42
CA GLN A 337 6.66 -17.91 -3.11
C GLN A 337 6.12 -19.31 -2.75
N ASN A 338 4.80 -19.54 -2.81
CA ASN A 338 4.14 -20.80 -2.45
C ASN A 338 4.42 -21.26 -0.98
N ARG A 339 4.72 -20.31 -0.09
CA ARG A 339 4.99 -20.53 1.36
C ARG A 339 3.72 -20.39 2.20
N VAL A 340 2.65 -21.05 1.74
CA VAL A 340 1.30 -20.94 2.32
C VAL A 340 1.18 -21.52 3.73
N ASP A 341 2.00 -22.51 4.06
CA ASP A 341 2.00 -23.13 5.39
C ASP A 341 2.49 -22.15 6.47
N GLU A 342 3.53 -21.38 6.15
CA GLU A 342 4.05 -20.32 7.02
C GLU A 342 3.06 -19.16 7.10
N LEU A 343 2.51 -18.74 5.95
CA LEU A 343 1.52 -17.67 5.91
C LEU A 343 0.31 -17.97 6.81
N ARG A 344 -0.17 -19.22 6.79
CA ARG A 344 -1.26 -19.67 7.67
C ARG A 344 -0.92 -19.49 9.14
N ASP A 345 0.30 -19.83 9.58
CA ASP A 345 0.71 -19.65 10.97
C ASP A 345 0.70 -18.17 11.38
N ILE A 346 1.26 -17.29 10.54
CA ILE A 346 1.28 -15.84 10.76
C ILE A 346 -0.14 -15.28 10.86
N LEU A 347 -0.99 -15.57 9.86
CA LEU A 347 -2.37 -15.07 9.81
C LEU A 347 -3.23 -15.65 10.92
N SER A 348 -3.03 -16.91 11.31
CA SER A 348 -3.76 -17.52 12.43
C SER A 348 -3.45 -16.86 13.75
N LYS A 349 -2.19 -16.48 14.00
CA LYS A 349 -1.80 -15.71 15.20
C LYS A 349 -2.40 -14.31 15.17
N ALA A 350 -2.30 -13.60 14.05
CA ALA A 350 -2.87 -12.27 13.89
C ALA A 350 -4.41 -12.26 14.06
N SER A 351 -5.11 -13.22 13.45
CA SER A 351 -6.56 -13.35 13.55
C SER A 351 -7.03 -13.71 14.96
N LYS A 352 -6.24 -14.45 15.75
CA LYS A 352 -6.54 -14.66 17.18
C LYS A 352 -6.41 -13.38 18.01
N ALA A 353 -5.45 -12.51 17.66
CA ALA A 353 -5.25 -11.23 18.33
C ALA A 353 -6.34 -10.21 17.97
N ASP A 354 -6.84 -10.24 16.73
CA ASP A 354 -7.95 -9.39 16.27
C ASP A 354 -9.02 -10.20 15.49
N PRO A 355 -9.92 -10.90 16.20
CA PRO A 355 -10.93 -11.79 15.59
C PRO A 355 -11.97 -11.08 14.72
N ASN A 356 -12.15 -9.76 14.90
CA ASN A 356 -13.17 -8.98 14.19
C ASN A 356 -12.61 -8.28 12.96
N ASN A 357 -11.36 -8.56 12.59
CA ASN A 357 -10.73 -7.96 11.43
C ASN A 357 -11.17 -8.65 10.12
N GLY A 358 -11.99 -7.96 9.34
CA GLY A 358 -12.47 -8.47 8.04
C GLY A 358 -11.35 -8.74 7.03
N LEU A 359 -10.28 -7.93 7.04
CA LEU A 359 -9.14 -8.12 6.15
C LEU A 359 -8.37 -9.40 6.51
N LEU A 360 -8.11 -9.65 7.81
CA LEU A 360 -7.44 -10.89 8.25
C LEU A 360 -8.28 -12.13 7.94
N THR A 361 -9.60 -12.04 8.10
CA THR A 361 -10.52 -13.12 7.74
C THR A 361 -10.43 -13.44 6.25
N MET A 362 -10.43 -12.41 5.40
CA MET A 362 -10.28 -12.56 3.95
C MET A 362 -8.90 -13.15 3.58
N LEU A 363 -7.81 -12.64 4.16
CA LEU A 363 -6.46 -13.12 3.89
C LEU A 363 -6.29 -14.59 4.30
N LEU A 364 -6.81 -14.98 5.46
CA LEU A 364 -6.76 -16.36 5.92
C LEU A 364 -7.59 -17.27 5.01
N ALA A 365 -8.79 -16.86 4.61
CA ALA A 365 -9.60 -17.61 3.65
C ALA A 365 -8.89 -17.78 2.29
N ASN A 366 -8.17 -16.76 1.81
CA ASN A 366 -7.34 -16.87 0.61
C ASN A 366 -6.20 -17.88 0.79
N CYS A 367 -5.53 -17.84 1.93
CA CYS A 367 -4.47 -18.77 2.29
C CYS A 367 -4.97 -20.23 2.35
N GLU A 368 -6.10 -20.48 3.04
CA GLU A 368 -6.69 -21.82 3.15
C GLU A 368 -7.12 -22.37 1.78
N ARG A 369 -7.67 -21.52 0.89
CA ARG A 369 -7.98 -21.93 -0.49
C ARG A 369 -6.73 -22.39 -1.25
N ARG A 370 -5.60 -21.70 -1.08
CA ARG A 370 -4.33 -22.13 -1.70
C ARG A 370 -3.79 -23.41 -1.09
N ILE A 371 -3.94 -23.62 0.21
CA ILE A 371 -3.54 -24.87 0.88
C ILE A 371 -4.37 -26.04 0.38
N ALA A 372 -5.69 -25.87 0.28
CA ALA A 372 -6.59 -26.88 -0.26
C ALA A 372 -6.20 -27.25 -1.70
N LEU A 373 -5.97 -26.26 -2.56
CA LEU A 373 -5.50 -26.48 -3.93
C LEU A 373 -4.17 -27.25 -3.99
N LYS A 374 -3.21 -26.90 -3.12
CA LYS A 374 -1.92 -27.61 -3.01
C LYS A 374 -2.12 -29.08 -2.61
N GLY A 375 -3.03 -29.35 -1.67
CA GLY A 375 -3.39 -30.72 -1.25
C GLY A 375 -4.08 -31.51 -2.36
N GLU A 376 -5.02 -30.90 -3.08
CA GLU A 376 -5.69 -31.52 -4.24
C GLU A 376 -4.68 -31.90 -5.33
N VAL A 377 -3.76 -30.98 -5.67
CA VAL A 377 -2.69 -31.23 -6.64
C VAL A 377 -1.82 -32.40 -6.21
N ALA A 378 -1.37 -32.42 -4.95
CA ALA A 378 -0.54 -33.50 -4.43
C ALA A 378 -1.26 -34.86 -4.48
N GLY A 379 -2.56 -34.89 -4.15
CA GLY A 379 -3.37 -36.10 -4.24
C GLY A 379 -3.50 -36.61 -5.68
N LEU A 380 -3.77 -35.72 -6.63
CA LEU A 380 -3.86 -36.06 -8.05
C LEU A 380 -2.50 -36.50 -8.64
N GLU A 381 -1.39 -35.87 -8.23
CA GLU A 381 -0.03 -36.28 -8.60
C GLU A 381 0.26 -37.71 -8.12
N GLY A 382 -0.14 -38.05 -6.89
CA GLY A 382 -0.03 -39.41 -6.35
C GLY A 382 -0.86 -40.43 -7.13
N GLN A 383 -2.10 -40.10 -7.47
CA GLN A 383 -2.98 -40.96 -8.28
C GLN A 383 -2.41 -41.19 -9.68
N ARG A 384 -1.88 -40.14 -10.33
CA ARG A 384 -1.26 -40.26 -11.65
C ARG A 384 0.01 -41.10 -11.62
N THR A 385 0.78 -41.01 -10.54
CA THR A 385 1.97 -41.86 -10.36
C THR A 385 1.57 -43.34 -10.30
N ALA A 386 0.47 -43.67 -9.63
CA ALA A 386 -0.06 -45.03 -9.58
C ALA A 386 -0.71 -45.46 -10.92
N ASN A 387 -1.40 -44.55 -11.60
CA ASN A 387 -2.17 -44.80 -12.83
C ASN A 387 -1.77 -43.83 -13.95
N PRO A 388 -0.55 -43.94 -14.51
CA PRO A 388 -0.03 -42.97 -15.48
C PRO A 388 -0.80 -42.95 -16.81
N LYS A 389 -1.55 -44.02 -17.10
CA LYS A 389 -2.34 -44.19 -18.34
C LYS A 389 -3.80 -43.73 -18.23
N ASP A 390 -4.20 -43.06 -17.16
CA ASP A 390 -5.53 -42.47 -17.06
C ASP A 390 -5.58 -41.06 -17.66
N PRO A 391 -6.26 -40.84 -18.81
CA PRO A 391 -6.34 -39.52 -19.43
C PRO A 391 -7.13 -38.51 -18.59
N LYS A 392 -8.05 -38.93 -17.70
CA LYS A 392 -8.81 -38.00 -16.85
C LYS A 392 -7.91 -37.29 -15.84
N LEU A 393 -6.91 -37.99 -15.31
CA LEU A 393 -5.94 -37.42 -14.39
C LEU A 393 -5.06 -36.36 -15.08
N VAL A 394 -4.80 -36.48 -16.39
CA VAL A 394 -4.13 -35.44 -17.17
C VAL A 394 -4.96 -34.17 -17.18
N GLN A 395 -6.23 -34.26 -17.55
CA GLN A 395 -7.13 -33.12 -17.64
C GLN A 395 -7.31 -32.43 -16.29
N GLN A 396 -7.56 -33.20 -15.23
CA GLN A 396 -7.72 -32.68 -13.87
C GLN A 396 -6.45 -31.97 -13.37
N LEU A 397 -5.28 -32.59 -13.52
CA LEU A 397 -4.01 -31.97 -13.13
C LEU A 397 -3.69 -30.74 -13.97
N LEU A 398 -3.97 -30.75 -15.27
CA LEU A 398 -3.72 -29.61 -16.14
C LEU A 398 -4.55 -28.40 -15.70
N GLY A 399 -5.84 -28.61 -15.41
CA GLY A 399 -6.71 -27.58 -14.86
C GLY A 399 -6.20 -27.05 -13.51
N LYS A 400 -5.78 -27.94 -12.62
CA LYS A 400 -5.29 -27.57 -11.28
C LYS A 400 -3.93 -26.86 -11.31
N TYR A 401 -3.01 -27.27 -12.18
CA TYR A 401 -1.77 -26.52 -12.38
C TYR A 401 -2.00 -25.16 -13.02
N ALA A 402 -2.96 -25.05 -13.94
CA ALA A 402 -3.36 -23.75 -14.50
C ALA A 402 -3.97 -22.83 -13.43
N GLU A 403 -4.83 -23.35 -12.55
CA GLU A 403 -5.41 -22.63 -11.39
C GLU A 403 -4.34 -22.20 -10.38
N GLN A 404 -3.32 -23.03 -10.16
CA GLN A 404 -2.17 -22.72 -9.31
C GLN A 404 -1.23 -21.70 -9.97
N GLY A 405 -1.30 -21.52 -11.30
CA GLY A 405 -0.34 -20.74 -12.07
C GLY A 405 1.02 -21.44 -12.24
N ASN A 406 1.12 -22.74 -11.94
CA ASN A 406 2.34 -23.52 -12.06
C ASN A 406 2.57 -23.95 -13.52
N ARG A 407 3.03 -23.00 -14.33
CA ARG A 407 3.26 -23.20 -15.78
C ARG A 407 4.27 -24.29 -16.07
N GLU A 408 5.32 -24.40 -15.27
CA GLU A 408 6.38 -25.39 -15.48
C GLU A 408 5.85 -26.82 -15.38
N LYS A 409 5.11 -27.13 -14.30
CA LYS A 409 4.49 -28.44 -14.14
C LYS A 409 3.42 -28.71 -15.19
N ALA A 410 2.59 -27.72 -15.52
CA ALA A 410 1.57 -27.86 -16.56
C ALA A 410 2.17 -28.15 -17.94
N ASP A 411 3.21 -27.42 -18.34
CA ASP A 411 3.88 -27.63 -19.63
C ASP A 411 4.50 -29.03 -19.72
N LYS A 412 5.18 -29.46 -18.65
CA LYS A 412 5.74 -30.81 -18.55
C LYS A 412 4.65 -31.87 -18.62
N LEU A 413 3.53 -31.66 -17.94
CA LEU A 413 2.38 -32.56 -17.94
C LEU A 413 1.80 -32.76 -19.34
N VAL A 414 1.67 -31.66 -20.10
CA VAL A 414 1.18 -31.68 -21.48
C VAL A 414 2.15 -32.39 -22.41
N ALA A 415 3.45 -32.11 -22.29
CA ALA A 415 4.48 -32.78 -23.09
C ALA A 415 4.48 -34.31 -22.87
N GLU A 416 4.47 -34.74 -21.60
CA GLU A 416 4.37 -36.16 -21.24
C GLU A 416 3.07 -36.79 -21.72
N ALA A 417 1.93 -36.14 -21.50
CA ALA A 417 0.63 -36.67 -21.88
C ALA A 417 0.49 -36.81 -23.40
N SER A 418 0.97 -35.83 -24.18
CA SER A 418 0.94 -35.92 -25.64
C SER A 418 1.85 -37.01 -26.21
N THR A 419 2.88 -37.42 -25.46
CA THR A 419 3.76 -38.55 -25.82
C THR A 419 3.12 -39.88 -25.44
N LEU A 420 2.48 -39.95 -24.28
CA LEU A 420 1.84 -41.16 -23.78
C LEU A 420 0.51 -41.48 -24.50
N PHE A 421 -0.18 -40.44 -24.98
CA PHE A 421 -1.47 -40.52 -25.64
C PHE A 421 -1.45 -39.81 -27.01
N PRO A 422 -0.60 -40.22 -27.96
CA PRO A 422 -0.35 -39.48 -29.20
C PRO A 422 -1.57 -39.38 -30.13
N THR A 423 -2.56 -40.27 -29.97
CA THR A 423 -3.79 -40.31 -30.77
C THR A 423 -5.04 -39.96 -29.96
N ASN A 424 -4.90 -39.51 -28.71
CA ASN A 424 -6.05 -39.10 -27.90
C ASN A 424 -6.42 -37.64 -28.21
N ALA A 425 -7.54 -37.47 -28.92
CA ALA A 425 -8.02 -36.15 -29.34
C ALA A 425 -8.41 -35.23 -28.17
N GLU A 426 -8.91 -35.77 -27.05
CA GLU A 426 -9.29 -34.96 -25.89
C GLU A 426 -8.05 -34.32 -25.24
N ILE A 427 -6.98 -35.10 -25.03
CA ILE A 427 -5.73 -34.59 -24.45
C ILE A 427 -5.09 -33.54 -25.34
N LEU A 428 -5.06 -33.77 -26.65
CA LEU A 428 -4.53 -32.78 -27.59
C LEU A 428 -5.38 -31.50 -27.61
N ARG A 429 -6.71 -31.61 -27.47
CA ARG A 429 -7.61 -30.46 -27.36
C ARG A 429 -7.41 -29.69 -26.06
N ASP A 430 -7.25 -30.38 -24.94
CA ASP A 430 -6.93 -29.77 -23.65
C ASP A 430 -5.58 -29.02 -23.69
N ALA A 431 -4.58 -29.59 -24.35
CA ALA A 431 -3.29 -28.94 -24.57
C ALA A 431 -3.41 -27.65 -25.39
N VAL A 432 -4.18 -27.70 -26.49
CA VAL A 432 -4.46 -26.51 -27.33
C VAL A 432 -5.12 -25.42 -26.50
N ASN A 433 -6.17 -25.77 -25.75
CA ASN A 433 -6.92 -24.83 -24.92
C ASN A 433 -6.03 -24.20 -23.84
N TYR A 434 -5.22 -25.02 -23.16
CA TYR A 434 -4.28 -24.55 -22.14
C TYR A 434 -3.30 -23.50 -22.68
N PHE A 435 -2.64 -23.77 -23.82
CA PHE A 435 -1.71 -22.80 -24.41
C PHE A 435 -2.43 -21.58 -25.00
N ALA A 436 -3.61 -21.76 -25.61
CA ALA A 436 -4.39 -20.66 -26.16
C ALA A 436 -4.86 -19.67 -25.08
N LEU A 437 -5.35 -20.16 -23.94
CA LEU A 437 -5.76 -19.32 -22.81
C LEU A 437 -4.61 -18.50 -22.22
N GLN A 438 -3.37 -18.98 -22.35
CA GLN A 438 -2.17 -18.24 -21.93
C GLN A 438 -1.56 -17.36 -23.03
N ASN A 439 -2.26 -17.20 -24.17
CA ASN A 439 -1.77 -16.48 -25.35
C ASN A 439 -0.44 -17.03 -25.91
N ARG A 440 -0.16 -18.33 -25.70
CA ARG A 440 1.03 -19.04 -26.17
C ARG A 440 0.75 -19.69 -27.52
N VAL A 441 0.51 -18.84 -28.51
CA VAL A 441 0.02 -19.23 -29.85
C VAL A 441 0.93 -20.24 -30.58
N PRO A 442 2.27 -20.13 -30.55
CA PRO A 442 3.13 -21.11 -31.23
C PRO A 442 2.95 -22.53 -30.70
N GLN A 443 2.89 -22.71 -29.38
CA GLN A 443 2.61 -24.03 -28.78
C GLN A 443 1.18 -24.49 -29.09
N ALA A 444 0.18 -23.60 -28.97
CA ALA A 444 -1.20 -23.95 -29.30
C ALA A 444 -1.34 -24.44 -30.76
N MET A 445 -0.66 -23.78 -31.70
CA MET A 445 -0.61 -24.18 -33.11
C MET A 445 0.03 -25.56 -33.31
N GLU A 446 1.11 -25.87 -32.59
CA GLU A 446 1.77 -27.17 -32.69
C GLU A 446 0.82 -28.32 -32.30
N TYR A 447 0.17 -28.21 -31.14
CA TYR A 447 -0.78 -29.23 -30.67
C TYR A 447 -2.05 -29.27 -31.53
N ALA A 448 -2.50 -28.14 -32.06
CA ALA A 448 -3.66 -28.07 -32.95
C ALA A 448 -3.40 -28.79 -34.27
N LYS A 449 -2.20 -28.69 -34.84
CA LYS A 449 -1.81 -29.46 -36.04
C LYS A 449 -1.73 -30.97 -35.78
N ARG A 450 -1.30 -31.38 -34.57
CA ARG A 450 -1.34 -32.80 -34.17
C ARG A 450 -2.79 -33.28 -34.06
N LEU A 451 -3.65 -32.48 -33.42
CA LEU A 451 -5.07 -32.78 -33.29
C LEU A 451 -5.77 -32.89 -34.66
N GLU A 452 -5.49 -31.97 -35.58
CA GLU A 452 -6.01 -31.98 -36.96
C GLU A 452 -5.70 -33.29 -37.69
N LYS A 453 -4.53 -33.90 -37.46
CA LYS A 453 -4.20 -35.21 -38.08
C LYS A 453 -5.08 -36.35 -37.57
N ILE A 454 -5.53 -36.27 -36.31
CA ILE A 454 -6.39 -37.29 -35.68
C ILE A 454 -7.86 -37.04 -36.02
N THR A 455 -8.26 -35.77 -36.09
CA THR A 455 -9.64 -35.34 -36.38
C THR A 455 -9.67 -34.41 -37.60
N PRO A 456 -9.36 -34.91 -38.81
CA PRO A 456 -9.20 -34.07 -40.01
C PRO A 456 -10.49 -33.38 -40.47
N GLU A 457 -11.63 -33.95 -40.08
CA GLU A 457 -12.97 -33.48 -40.44
C GLU A 457 -13.61 -32.64 -39.32
N ASP A 458 -12.92 -32.38 -38.20
CA ASP A 458 -13.47 -31.57 -37.11
C ASP A 458 -13.39 -30.07 -37.47
N PRO A 459 -14.53 -29.40 -37.74
CA PRO A 459 -14.53 -28.01 -38.15
C PRO A 459 -14.07 -27.06 -37.05
N GLU A 460 -14.19 -27.41 -35.76
CA GLU A 460 -13.75 -26.57 -34.65
C GLU A 460 -12.22 -26.52 -34.57
N VAL A 461 -11.55 -27.63 -34.88
CA VAL A 461 -10.07 -27.68 -34.93
C VAL A 461 -9.54 -26.80 -36.07
N LYS A 462 -10.19 -26.85 -37.23
CA LYS A 462 -9.88 -26.00 -38.39
C LYS A 462 -10.10 -24.52 -38.07
N PHE A 463 -11.20 -24.20 -37.40
CA PHE A 463 -11.49 -22.85 -36.93
C PHE A 463 -10.42 -22.33 -35.95
N GLY A 464 -10.01 -23.17 -34.99
CA GLY A 464 -8.90 -22.85 -34.07
C GLY A 464 -7.58 -22.58 -34.80
N LEU A 465 -7.23 -23.42 -35.78
CA LEU A 465 -6.03 -23.23 -36.63
C LEU A 465 -6.08 -21.93 -37.43
N ALA A 466 -7.27 -21.52 -37.92
CA ALA A 466 -7.45 -20.23 -38.56
C ALA A 466 -7.15 -19.08 -37.58
N LYS A 467 -7.73 -19.12 -36.37
CA LYS A 467 -7.45 -18.10 -35.33
C LYS A 467 -5.97 -18.00 -35.00
N PHE A 468 -5.29 -19.13 -34.82
CA PHE A 468 -3.84 -19.12 -34.54
C PHE A 468 -3.01 -18.62 -35.74
N SER A 469 -3.38 -18.98 -36.97
CA SER A 469 -2.69 -18.52 -38.19
C SER A 469 -2.84 -17.02 -38.40
N MET A 470 -4.01 -16.48 -38.05
CA MET A 470 -4.29 -15.06 -38.07
C MET A 470 -3.38 -14.29 -37.11
N VAL A 471 -3.26 -14.75 -35.87
CA VAL A 471 -2.39 -14.12 -34.86
C VAL A 471 -0.92 -14.21 -35.25
N MET A 472 -0.49 -15.29 -35.91
CA MET A 472 0.88 -15.42 -36.44
C MET A 472 1.13 -14.67 -37.76
N GLY A 473 0.13 -13.98 -38.31
CA GLY A 473 0.25 -13.24 -39.58
C GLY A 473 0.35 -14.12 -40.84
N ASN A 474 0.09 -15.41 -40.74
CA ASN A 474 0.15 -16.34 -41.88
C ASN A 474 -1.20 -16.36 -42.62
N ARG A 475 -1.38 -15.37 -43.51
CA ARG A 475 -2.60 -15.18 -44.32
C ARG A 475 -2.99 -16.39 -45.18
N PRO A 476 -2.05 -17.09 -45.88
CA PRO A 476 -2.41 -18.27 -46.66
C PRO A 476 -3.00 -19.41 -45.83
N ASP A 477 -2.35 -19.75 -44.70
CA ASP A 477 -2.85 -20.83 -43.82
C ASP A 477 -4.15 -20.45 -43.13
N PHE A 478 -4.34 -19.17 -42.80
CA PHE A 478 -5.60 -18.65 -42.27
C PHE A 478 -6.78 -18.93 -43.22
N TYR A 479 -6.67 -18.54 -44.49
CA TYR A 479 -7.77 -18.74 -45.46
C TYR A 479 -8.00 -20.20 -45.79
N ARG A 480 -6.94 -21.00 -45.88
CA ARG A 480 -7.05 -22.45 -46.06
C ARG A 480 -7.81 -23.10 -44.91
N ALA A 481 -7.43 -22.79 -43.66
CA ALA A 481 -8.07 -23.35 -42.47
C ALA A 481 -9.53 -22.90 -42.32
N LEU A 482 -9.86 -21.65 -42.67
CA LEU A 482 -11.27 -21.20 -42.71
C LEU A 482 -12.08 -21.92 -43.79
N GLY A 483 -11.51 -22.12 -44.97
CA GLY A 483 -12.15 -22.90 -46.04
C GLY A 483 -12.49 -24.32 -45.60
N ASP A 484 -11.55 -25.00 -44.96
CA ASP A 484 -11.77 -26.32 -44.37
C ASP A 484 -12.84 -26.28 -43.27
N ALA A 485 -12.78 -25.30 -42.36
CA ALA A 485 -13.77 -25.15 -41.29
C ALA A 485 -15.20 -25.01 -41.85
N VAL A 486 -15.39 -24.18 -42.88
CA VAL A 486 -16.67 -24.02 -43.58
C VAL A 486 -17.09 -25.30 -44.29
N LYS A 487 -16.17 -25.98 -44.96
CA LYS A 487 -16.44 -27.24 -45.69
C LYS A 487 -16.99 -28.32 -44.76
N TYR A 488 -16.40 -28.49 -43.58
CA TYR A 488 -16.80 -29.54 -42.63
C TYR A 488 -17.90 -29.09 -41.66
N GLY A 489 -18.00 -27.80 -41.36
CA GLY A 489 -18.92 -27.25 -40.36
C GLY A 489 -20.20 -26.60 -40.90
N GLY A 490 -20.29 -26.43 -42.23
CA GLY A 490 -21.50 -25.95 -42.90
C GLY A 490 -21.96 -24.55 -42.46
N LEU A 491 -23.27 -24.33 -42.49
CA LEU A 491 -23.88 -23.03 -42.16
C LEU A 491 -23.57 -22.55 -40.73
N PRO A 492 -23.64 -23.39 -39.67
CA PRO A 492 -23.28 -22.96 -38.32
C PRO A 492 -21.86 -22.40 -38.21
N MET A 493 -20.89 -23.03 -38.91
CA MET A 493 -19.51 -22.56 -38.90
C MET A 493 -19.34 -21.26 -39.68
N ARG A 494 -20.07 -21.07 -40.79
CA ARG A 494 -20.08 -19.78 -41.52
C ARG A 494 -20.58 -18.63 -40.65
N GLU A 495 -21.68 -18.83 -39.93
CA GLU A 495 -22.24 -17.83 -39.03
C GLU A 495 -21.27 -17.49 -37.89
N LYS A 496 -20.61 -18.50 -37.32
CA LYS A 496 -19.56 -18.33 -36.31
C LYS A 496 -18.36 -17.55 -36.84
N ILE A 497 -17.87 -17.87 -38.04
CA ILE A 497 -16.75 -17.16 -38.69
C ILE A 497 -17.12 -15.71 -39.00
N ALA A 498 -18.35 -15.45 -39.46
CA ALA A 498 -18.81 -14.11 -39.79
C ALA A 498 -18.88 -13.17 -38.57
N THR A 499 -19.17 -13.74 -37.40
CA THR A 499 -19.37 -13.01 -36.13
C THR A 499 -18.13 -12.97 -35.22
N GLU A 500 -17.06 -13.69 -35.56
CA GLU A 500 -15.82 -13.75 -34.77
C GLU A 500 -15.08 -12.39 -34.79
N PRO A 501 -14.95 -11.70 -33.64
CA PRO A 501 -14.33 -10.38 -33.57
C PRO A 501 -12.89 -10.33 -34.08
N MET A 502 -12.13 -11.42 -33.90
CA MET A 502 -10.73 -11.52 -34.35
C MET A 502 -10.57 -11.34 -35.87
N PHE A 503 -11.64 -11.53 -36.64
CA PHE A 503 -11.63 -11.45 -38.10
C PHE A 503 -12.18 -10.12 -38.64
N GLN A 504 -12.50 -9.14 -37.80
CA GLN A 504 -12.98 -7.83 -38.26
C GLN A 504 -12.05 -7.18 -39.30
N GLN A 505 -10.74 -7.28 -39.08
CA GLN A 505 -9.73 -6.70 -39.98
C GLN A 505 -9.70 -7.34 -41.39
N VAL A 506 -10.30 -8.53 -41.58
CA VAL A 506 -10.41 -9.20 -42.89
C VAL A 506 -11.81 -9.15 -43.47
N GLN A 507 -12.78 -8.57 -42.77
CA GLN A 507 -14.18 -8.64 -43.22
C GLN A 507 -14.37 -8.03 -44.62
N ALA A 508 -13.58 -7.02 -45.01
CA ALA A 508 -13.65 -6.42 -46.34
C ALA A 508 -12.93 -7.22 -47.43
N GLU A 509 -12.13 -8.24 -47.08
CA GLU A 509 -11.33 -8.99 -48.04
C GLU A 509 -12.23 -9.90 -48.91
N PRO A 510 -12.06 -9.92 -50.25
CA PRO A 510 -12.90 -10.71 -51.15
C PRO A 510 -12.90 -12.20 -50.83
N ASP A 511 -11.76 -12.76 -50.42
CA ASP A 511 -11.64 -14.18 -50.10
C ASP A 511 -12.33 -14.54 -48.78
N PHE A 512 -12.36 -13.62 -47.81
CA PHE A 512 -13.16 -13.78 -46.60
C PHE A 512 -14.66 -13.74 -46.93
N GLN A 513 -15.07 -12.78 -47.75
CA GLN A 513 -16.47 -12.62 -48.18
C GLN A 513 -17.01 -13.85 -48.92
N LYS A 514 -16.20 -14.52 -49.74
CA LYS A 514 -16.56 -15.78 -50.40
C LYS A 514 -16.82 -16.92 -49.43
N LEU A 515 -16.16 -16.93 -48.27
CA LEU A 515 -16.28 -18.01 -47.27
C LEU A 515 -17.51 -17.84 -46.37
N VAL A 516 -17.90 -16.60 -46.07
CA VAL A 516 -19.02 -16.30 -45.16
C VAL A 516 -20.36 -16.10 -45.85
N LYS A 517 -20.38 -15.75 -47.15
CA LYS A 517 -21.63 -15.62 -47.91
C LYS A 517 -22.16 -16.99 -48.35
N PRO A 518 -23.48 -17.25 -48.28
CA PRO A 518 -24.08 -18.44 -48.87
C PRO A 518 -23.77 -18.50 -50.37
N ALA A 519 -23.43 -19.70 -50.88
CA ALA A 519 -23.47 -19.92 -52.32
C ALA A 519 -24.93 -19.77 -52.76
N GLN A 520 -25.20 -18.87 -53.71
CA GLN A 520 -26.52 -18.69 -54.32
C GLN A 520 -26.90 -19.90 -55.16
#